data_AF-A0A368FB84-F1
#
_entry.id   AF-A0A368FB84-F1
#
_cell.length_a   1.000
_cell.length_b   1.000
_cell.length_c   1.000
_cell.angle_alpha   90.00
_cell.angle_beta   90.00
_cell.angle_gamma   90.00
#
_symmetry.space_group_name_H-M   'P 1'
#
loop_
_entity.id
_entity.type
_entity.pdbx_description
1 polymer ?
#
loop_
_entity_poly.entity_id
_entity_poly.type
_entity_poly.pdbx_seq_one_letter_code
_entity_poly.pdbx_strand_id
1 'polypeptide(L)'
;MFHGKPMILIPLFGDQLVNAKNVERIGTGTLIERSSLNKKTFTDAIQRTLGNREILREAAFVASLLAGRAQQYRNDIAQWAKIIIEHGRMNHLLMHSRNLNLIQYYSLDVLAFLASLVVSIAFLLLWLFKCLFSRLRAVKPKRD
;
A
#
# COMPACT_ATOMS: atom_id res chain seq x y z
N MET A 1 16.52 -4.57 -11.90
CA MET A 1 16.02 -3.49 -12.78
C MET A 1 17.13 -2.75 -13.53
N PHE A 2 18.18 -2.24 -12.87
CA PHE A 2 19.27 -1.46 -13.52
C PHE A 2 19.89 -2.11 -14.78
N HIS A 3 20.03 -3.44 -14.83
CA HIS A 3 20.62 -4.14 -15.98
C HIS A 3 19.65 -4.43 -17.14
N GLY A 4 18.39 -4.01 -17.05
CA GLY A 4 17.39 -4.18 -18.12
C GLY A 4 17.07 -5.63 -18.47
N LYS A 5 17.28 -6.54 -17.53
CA LYS A 5 16.94 -7.96 -17.68
C LYS A 5 15.55 -8.23 -17.09
N PRO A 6 14.69 -8.96 -17.79
CA PRO A 6 13.42 -9.38 -17.25
C PRO A 6 13.65 -10.39 -16.12
N MET A 7 12.74 -10.46 -15.14
CA MET A 7 12.94 -11.26 -13.93
C MET A 7 11.76 -12.22 -13.68
N ILE A 8 12.05 -13.39 -13.15
CA ILE A 8 11.05 -14.30 -12.57
C ILE A 8 11.19 -14.20 -11.06
N LEU A 9 10.09 -13.91 -10.36
CA LEU A 9 10.12 -13.66 -8.92
C LEU A 9 9.32 -14.73 -8.19
N ILE A 10 9.96 -15.34 -7.19
CA ILE A 10 9.38 -16.38 -6.34
C ILE A 10 9.52 -15.89 -4.89
N PRO A 11 8.62 -15.03 -4.40
CA PRO A 11 8.74 -14.46 -3.07
C PRO A 11 8.55 -15.54 -2.00
N LEU A 12 9.44 -15.57 -1.01
CA LEU A 12 9.39 -16.57 0.07
C LEU A 12 8.79 -16.02 1.36
N PHE A 13 9.20 -14.82 1.77
CA PHE A 13 8.73 -14.12 2.98
C PHE A 13 9.12 -12.64 2.94
N GLY A 14 8.59 -11.85 3.89
CA GLY A 14 8.93 -10.44 4.07
C GLY A 14 8.36 -9.53 2.98
N ASP A 15 9.14 -8.52 2.60
CA ASP A 15 8.77 -7.48 1.64
C ASP A 15 8.83 -7.95 0.18
N GLN A 16 9.44 -9.11 -0.09
CA GLN A 16 9.58 -9.67 -1.43
C GLN A 16 8.23 -9.83 -2.14
N LEU A 17 7.15 -10.15 -1.43
CA LEU A 17 5.83 -10.28 -2.04
C LEU A 17 5.34 -8.95 -2.63
N VAL A 18 5.51 -7.86 -1.88
CA VAL A 18 5.13 -6.51 -2.33
C VAL A 18 6.04 -6.06 -3.46
N ASN A 19 7.34 -6.30 -3.34
CA ASN A 19 8.32 -5.97 -4.37
C ASN A 19 8.06 -6.75 -5.67
N ALA A 20 7.69 -8.03 -5.58
CA ALA A 20 7.40 -8.86 -6.73
C ALA A 20 6.11 -8.45 -7.43
N LYS A 21 5.05 -8.13 -6.68
CA LYS A 21 3.83 -7.53 -7.24
C LYS A 21 4.11 -6.20 -7.93
N ASN A 22 5.00 -5.38 -7.38
CA ASN A 22 5.43 -4.14 -8.04
C ASN A 22 6.20 -4.41 -9.34
N VAL A 23 7.11 -5.39 -9.36
CA VAL A 23 7.86 -5.76 -10.57
C VAL A 23 6.92 -6.23 -11.69
N GLU A 24 5.94 -7.06 -11.35
CA GLU A 24 4.91 -7.54 -12.28
C GLU A 24 4.01 -6.39 -12.76
N ARG A 25 3.56 -5.51 -11.86
CA ARG A 25 2.76 -4.32 -12.20
C ARG A 25 3.50 -3.36 -13.12
N ILE A 26 4.81 -3.16 -12.90
CA ILE A 26 5.66 -2.35 -13.78
C ILE A 26 5.86 -3.07 -15.13
N GLY A 27 5.64 -4.39 -15.21
CA GLY A 27 5.76 -5.15 -16.44
C GLY A 27 7.17 -5.63 -16.74
N THR A 28 8.08 -5.62 -15.76
CA THR A 28 9.51 -6.00 -15.96
C THR A 28 9.82 -7.44 -15.56
N GLY A 29 8.79 -8.21 -15.18
CA GLY A 29 8.96 -9.59 -14.77
C GLY A 29 7.65 -10.32 -14.56
N THR A 30 7.78 -11.62 -14.26
CA THR A 30 6.67 -12.53 -13.99
C THR A 30 6.74 -13.00 -12.53
N LEU A 31 5.63 -12.89 -11.80
CA LEU A 31 5.51 -13.41 -10.44
C LEU A 31 5.03 -14.86 -10.47
N ILE A 32 5.66 -15.71 -9.66
CA ILE A 32 5.15 -17.04 -9.31
C ILE A 32 5.00 -17.07 -7.79
N GLU A 33 3.77 -17.24 -7.31
CA GLU A 33 3.55 -17.41 -5.88
C GLU A 33 4.17 -18.72 -5.40
N ARG A 34 4.73 -18.73 -4.18
CA ARG A 34 5.35 -19.94 -3.61
C ARG A 34 4.40 -21.14 -3.58
N SER A 35 3.11 -20.92 -3.33
CA SER A 35 2.05 -21.92 -3.31
C SER A 35 1.78 -22.55 -4.67
N SER A 36 2.07 -21.85 -5.77
CA SER A 36 1.83 -22.30 -7.15
C SER A 36 3.10 -22.79 -7.85
N LEU A 37 4.24 -22.78 -7.17
CA LEU A 37 5.52 -23.22 -7.74
C LEU A 37 5.54 -24.73 -8.01
N ASN A 38 5.69 -25.09 -9.28
CA ASN A 38 5.93 -26.44 -9.75
C ASN A 38 6.66 -26.42 -11.11
N LYS A 39 7.02 -27.60 -11.64
CA LYS A 39 7.75 -27.70 -12.92
C LYS A 39 7.03 -27.01 -14.07
N LYS A 40 5.71 -27.16 -14.17
CA LYS A 40 4.92 -26.56 -15.24
C LYS A 40 4.88 -25.04 -15.11
N THR A 41 4.47 -24.53 -13.95
CA THR A 41 4.36 -23.07 -13.73
C THR A 41 5.71 -22.35 -13.87
N PHE A 42 6.79 -22.99 -13.45
CA PHE A 42 8.13 -22.45 -13.65
C PHE A 42 8.55 -22.44 -15.13
N THR A 43 8.27 -23.52 -15.88
CA THR A 43 8.55 -23.58 -17.32
C THR A 43 7.75 -22.54 -18.09
N ASP A 44 6.46 -22.41 -17.79
CA ASP A 44 5.56 -21.43 -18.40
C ASP A 44 6.04 -20.00 -18.11
N ALA A 45 6.50 -19.73 -16.89
CA ALA A 45 7.06 -18.43 -16.53
C ALA A 45 8.35 -18.10 -17.28
N ILE A 46 9.23 -19.07 -17.51
CA ILE A 46 10.43 -18.89 -18.36
C ILE A 46 10.02 -18.51 -19.78
N GLN A 47 9.12 -19.28 -20.39
CA GLN A 47 8.66 -19.03 -21.75
C GLN A 47 7.98 -17.67 -21.87
N ARG A 48 7.12 -17.30 -20.91
CA ARG A 48 6.47 -15.99 -20.88
C ARG A 48 7.47 -14.85 -20.73
N THR A 49 8.39 -14.96 -19.78
CA THR A 49 9.33 -13.88 -19.43
C THR A 49 10.33 -13.60 -20.55
N LEU A 50 10.78 -14.65 -21.25
CA LEU A 50 11.71 -14.52 -22.37
C LEU A 50 11.01 -14.26 -23.72
N GLY A 51 9.80 -14.78 -23.90
CA GLY A 51 9.04 -14.67 -25.14
C GLY A 51 8.20 -13.40 -25.28
N ASN A 52 7.86 -12.73 -24.17
CA ASN A 52 7.06 -11.51 -24.21
C ASN A 52 7.92 -10.27 -24.50
N ARG A 53 7.75 -9.70 -25.70
CA ARG A 53 8.44 -8.49 -26.14
C ARG A 53 8.12 -7.25 -25.30
N GLU A 54 6.93 -7.15 -24.74
CA GLU A 54 6.55 -6.03 -23.87
C GLU A 54 7.38 -6.03 -22.59
N ILE A 55 7.55 -7.21 -21.96
CA ILE A 55 8.36 -7.37 -20.75
C ILE A 55 9.82 -6.99 -21.01
N LEU A 56 10.36 -7.41 -22.15
CA LEU A 56 11.72 -7.06 -22.56
C LEU A 56 11.89 -5.56 -22.81
N ARG A 57 10.94 -4.94 -23.51
CA ARG A 57 10.95 -3.50 -23.81
C ARG A 57 10.89 -2.68 -22.52
N GLU A 58 10.00 -3.07 -21.62
CA GLU A 58 9.79 -2.37 -20.35
C GLU A 58 11.00 -2.52 -19.43
N ALA A 59 11.62 -3.72 -19.39
CA ALA A 59 12.86 -3.91 -18.65
C ALA A 59 13.98 -3.00 -19.17
N ALA A 60 14.14 -2.88 -20.50
CA ALA A 60 15.12 -1.99 -21.11
C ALA A 60 14.81 -0.50 -20.83
N PHE A 61 13.54 -0.11 -20.91
CA PHE A 61 13.10 1.26 -20.60
C PHE A 61 13.36 1.64 -19.15
N VAL A 62 13.00 0.79 -18.19
CA VAL A 62 13.30 1.03 -16.77
C VAL A 62 14.81 1.11 -16.54
N ALA A 63 15.61 0.31 -17.23
CA ALA A 63 17.07 0.40 -17.12
C ALA A 63 17.62 1.74 -17.64
N SER A 64 17.10 2.28 -18.75
CA SER A 64 17.53 3.58 -19.27
C SER A 64 17.17 4.72 -18.31
N LEU A 65 16.01 4.66 -17.65
CA LEU A 65 15.63 5.60 -16.60
C LEU A 65 16.55 5.53 -15.36
N LEU A 66 17.11 4.36 -15.07
CA LEU A 66 18.02 4.15 -13.95
C LEU A 66 19.50 4.37 -14.31
N ALA A 67 19.80 4.71 -15.56
CA ALA A 67 21.16 4.98 -16.00
C ALA A 67 21.74 6.16 -15.20
N GLY A 68 22.96 6.02 -14.69
CA GLY A 68 23.63 7.05 -13.89
C GLY A 68 23.15 7.17 -12.43
N ARG A 69 22.03 6.56 -12.05
CA ARG A 69 21.46 6.67 -10.70
C ARG A 69 22.39 6.17 -9.60
N ALA A 70 23.22 5.17 -9.90
CA ALA A 70 24.23 4.68 -8.96
C ALA A 70 25.26 5.75 -8.56
N GLN A 71 25.71 6.56 -9.52
CA GLN A 71 26.65 7.65 -9.23
C GLN A 71 25.94 8.80 -8.50
N GLN A 72 24.71 9.13 -8.90
CA GLN A 72 23.89 10.10 -8.19
C GLN A 72 23.73 9.74 -6.72
N TYR A 73 23.36 8.49 -6.40
CA TYR A 73 23.23 8.05 -5.01
C TYR A 73 24.51 8.14 -4.19
N ARG A 74 25.67 7.88 -4.81
CA ARG A 74 26.96 8.05 -4.12
C ARG A 74 27.21 9.51 -3.77
N ASN A 75 26.91 10.42 -4.69
CA ASN A 75 27.04 11.85 -4.46
C ASN A 75 26.05 12.33 -3.38
N ASP A 76 24.80 11.88 -3.44
CA ASP A 76 23.76 12.22 -2.46
C ASP A 76 24.18 11.77 -1.05
N ILE A 77 24.67 10.53 -0.90
CA ILE A 77 25.15 10.01 0.39
C ILE A 77 26.32 10.85 0.90
N ALA A 78 27.28 11.19 0.05
CA ALA A 78 28.41 12.02 0.44
C ALA A 78 27.97 13.42 0.89
N GLN A 79 26.99 14.01 0.19
CA GLN A 79 26.40 15.30 0.55
C GLN A 79 25.70 15.22 1.91
N TRP A 80 24.86 14.21 2.13
CA TRP A 80 24.17 14.03 3.41
C TRP A 80 25.15 13.78 4.57
N ALA A 81 26.20 12.99 4.33
CA ALA A 81 27.25 12.77 5.32
C ALA A 81 27.94 14.09 5.71
N LYS A 82 28.27 14.94 4.72
CA LYS A 82 28.84 16.27 4.97
C LYS A 82 27.90 17.14 5.81
N ILE A 83 26.61 17.20 5.44
CA ILE A 83 25.61 17.97 6.19
C ILE A 83 25.53 17.51 7.65
N ILE A 84 25.54 16.19 7.90
CA ILE A 84 25.50 15.62 9.26
C ILE A 84 26.76 15.96 10.04
N ILE A 85 27.94 15.93 9.42
CA ILE A 85 29.21 16.30 10.09
C ILE A 85 29.21 17.78 10.47
N GLU A 86 28.74 18.65 9.58
CA GLU A 86 28.76 20.11 9.79
C GLU A 86 27.69 20.59 10.78
N HIS A 87 26.48 20.04 10.71
CA HIS A 87 25.32 20.55 11.45
C HIS A 87 24.84 19.60 12.56
N GLY A 88 25.41 18.41 12.65
CA GLY A 88 25.01 17.39 13.62
C GLY A 88 23.59 16.88 13.38
N ARG A 89 22.88 16.60 14.47
CA ARG A 89 21.54 16.01 14.45
C ARG A 89 20.48 17.05 14.08
N MET A 90 19.83 16.86 12.94
CA MET A 90 18.73 17.71 12.49
C MET A 90 17.38 17.24 13.04
N ASN A 91 16.92 17.86 14.12
CA ASN A 91 15.67 17.45 14.81
C ASN A 91 14.41 17.53 13.93
N HIS A 92 14.39 18.38 12.91
CA HIS A 92 13.26 18.54 11.99
C HIS A 92 13.16 17.43 10.93
N LEU A 93 14.22 16.65 10.69
CA LEU A 93 14.19 15.48 9.79
C LEU A 93 13.71 14.20 10.47
N LEU A 94 13.59 14.23 11.80
CA LEU A 94 13.08 13.09 12.55
C LEU A 94 11.57 13.04 12.44
N MET A 95 11.03 11.83 12.30
CA MET A 95 9.58 11.65 12.38
C MET A 95 9.09 12.12 13.75
N HIS A 96 8.21 13.13 13.75
CA HIS A 96 7.61 13.66 14.97
C HIS A 96 6.75 12.63 15.71
N SER A 97 6.30 11.59 14.99
CA SER A 97 5.54 10.46 15.53
C SER A 97 6.21 9.76 16.71
N ARG A 98 7.54 9.83 16.82
CA ARG A 98 8.32 9.24 17.93
C ARG A 98 8.05 9.90 19.29
N ASN A 99 7.57 11.14 19.29
CA ASN A 99 7.32 11.92 20.50
C ASN A 99 5.83 11.97 20.87
N LEU A 100 4.96 11.33 20.07
CA LEU A 100 3.53 11.32 20.31
C LEU A 100 3.15 10.30 21.37
N ASN A 101 2.22 10.65 22.26
CA ASN A 101 1.59 9.69 23.15
C ASN A 101 0.66 8.74 22.35
N LEU A 102 0.36 7.56 22.88
CA LEU A 102 -0.48 6.54 22.25
C LEU A 102 -1.83 7.08 21.75
N ILE A 103 -2.45 8.00 22.51
CA ILE A 103 -3.73 8.65 22.14
C ILE A 103 -3.59 9.41 20.82
N GLN A 104 -2.53 10.21 20.68
CA GLN A 104 -2.27 11.02 19.48
C GLN A 104 -1.74 10.16 18.33
N TYR A 105 -0.89 9.19 18.62
CA TYR A 105 -0.31 8.30 17.62
C TYR A 105 -1.39 7.48 16.89
N TYR A 106 -2.41 7.01 17.62
CA TYR A 106 -3.54 6.27 17.07
C TYR A 106 -4.79 7.13 16.83
N SER A 107 -4.73 8.44 17.06
CA SER A 107 -5.86 9.39 16.95
C SER A 107 -7.15 8.88 17.60
N LEU A 108 -7.03 8.39 18.85
CA LEU A 108 -8.15 7.76 19.55
C LEU A 108 -9.31 8.73 19.82
N ASP A 109 -9.00 10.01 19.98
CA ASP A 109 -9.97 11.10 20.09
C ASP A 109 -10.84 11.24 18.82
N VAL A 110 -10.20 11.23 17.65
CA VAL A 110 -10.90 11.27 16.35
C VAL A 110 -11.75 10.02 16.13
N LEU A 111 -11.21 8.84 16.46
CA LEU A 111 -11.96 7.58 16.36
C LEU A 111 -13.17 7.57 17.29
N ALA A 112 -13.03 8.02 18.53
CA ALA A 112 -14.14 8.11 19.48
C ALA A 112 -15.23 9.08 18.99
N PHE A 113 -14.83 10.24 18.44
CA PHE A 113 -15.77 11.19 17.85
C PHE A 113 -16.52 10.56 16.67
N LEU A 114 -15.84 9.94 15.71
CA LEU A 114 -16.47 9.28 14.57
C LEU A 114 -17.40 8.15 15.00
N ALA A 115 -17.00 7.33 15.97
CA ALA A 115 -17.83 6.27 16.53
C ALA A 115 -19.11 6.83 17.18
N SER A 116 -18.99 7.91 17.97
CA SER A 116 -20.15 8.57 18.60
C SER A 116 -21.12 9.13 17.55
N LEU A 117 -20.61 9.65 16.43
CA LEU A 117 -21.44 10.17 15.35
C LEU A 117 -22.25 9.04 14.70
N VAL A 118 -21.60 7.91 14.39
CA VAL A 118 -22.27 6.73 13.82
C VAL A 118 -23.35 6.20 14.78
N VAL A 119 -23.04 6.07 16.08
CA VAL A 119 -24.00 5.62 17.09
C VAL A 119 -25.18 6.58 17.20
N SER A 120 -24.93 7.89 17.18
CA SER A 120 -25.99 8.92 17.26
C SER A 120 -26.91 8.87 16.04
N ILE A 121 -26.37 8.71 14.83
CA ILE A 121 -27.16 8.55 13.61
C ILE A 121 -27.99 7.27 13.67
N ALA A 122 -27.39 6.14 14.05
CA ALA A 122 -28.12 4.87 14.19
C ALA A 122 -29.25 4.97 15.22
N PHE A 123 -28.99 5.61 16.36
CA PHE A 123 -29.98 5.86 17.39
C PHE A 123 -31.14 6.74 16.87
N LEU A 124 -30.82 7.85 16.17
CA LEU A 124 -31.83 8.71 15.55
C LEU A 124 -32.70 7.96 14.54
N LEU A 125 -32.11 7.14 13.68
CA LEU A 125 -32.84 6.31 12.72
C LEU A 125 -33.78 5.34 13.46
N LEU A 126 -33.28 4.58 14.44
CA LEU A 126 -34.10 3.65 15.22
C LEU A 126 -35.24 4.35 15.96
N TRP A 127 -34.99 5.55 16.49
CA TRP A 127 -36.01 6.37 17.12
C TRP A 127 -37.08 6.83 16.13
N LEU A 128 -36.68 7.33 14.95
CA LEU A 128 -37.61 7.70 13.88
C LEU A 128 -38.45 6.51 13.40
N PHE A 129 -37.83 5.33 13.21
CA PHE A 129 -38.53 4.09 12.86
C PHE A 129 -39.57 3.72 13.92
N LYS A 130 -39.21 3.79 15.21
CA LYS A 130 -40.15 3.53 16.31
C LYS A 130 -41.29 4.52 16.34
N CYS A 131 -41.02 5.82 16.16
CA CYS A 131 -42.04 6.86 16.11
C CYS A 131 -42.99 6.69 14.91
N LEU A 132 -42.47 6.33 13.73
CA LEU A 132 -43.30 6.07 12.55
C LEU A 132 -44.20 4.85 12.78
N PHE A 133 -43.64 3.78 13.33
CA PHE A 133 -44.39 2.55 13.59
C PHE A 133 -45.43 2.68 14.70
N SER A 134 -45.16 3.48 15.74
CA SER A 134 -46.16 3.78 16.78
C SER A 134 -47.31 4.62 16.24
N ARG A 135 -47.03 5.59 15.35
CA ARG A 135 -48.07 6.36 14.65
C ARG A 135 -48.90 5.49 13.70
N LEU A 136 -48.28 4.58 12.94
CA LEU A 136 -49.01 3.63 12.09
C LEU A 136 -49.91 2.67 12.89
N ARG A 137 -49.53 2.27 14.11
CA ARG A 137 -50.39 1.48 15.00
C ARG A 137 -51.54 2.28 15.61
N ALA A 138 -51.38 3.59 15.83
CA ALA A 138 -52.43 4.46 16.35
C ALA A 138 -53.53 4.76 15.31
N VAL A 139 -53.22 4.67 14.00
CA VAL A 139 -54.16 4.87 12.89
C VAL A 139 -54.78 3.54 12.43
N LYS A 140 -55.29 2.72 13.36
CA LYS A 140 -56.21 1.63 12.99
C LYS A 140 -57.64 2.20 12.89
N PRO A 141 -58.35 2.03 11.75
CA PRO A 141 -59.68 2.59 11.57
C PRO A 141 -60.72 1.89 12.46
N LYS A 142 -61.70 2.68 12.93
CA LYS A 142 -62.93 2.20 13.56
C LYS A 142 -63.63 1.23 12.58
N ARG A 143 -63.83 -0.03 12.98
CA ARG A 143 -64.67 -0.98 12.24
C ARG A 143 -66.12 -0.59 12.50
N ASP A 144 -66.79 -0.10 11.47
CA ASP A 144 -68.25 -0.19 11.31
C ASP A 144 -68.56 -1.44 10.47
#